data_AF-A0A450RVX1-F1
#
_entry.id   AF-A0A450RVX1-F1
#
_cell.length_a   1.000
_cell.length_b   1.000
_cell.length_c   1.000
_cell.angle_alpha   90.00
_cell.angle_beta   90.00
_cell.angle_gamma   90.00
#
_symmetry.space_group_name_H-M   'P 1'
#
loop_
_entity.id
_entity.type
_entity.pdbx_description
1 polymer ?
#
loop_
_entity_poly.entity_id
_entity_poly.type
_entity_poly.pdbx_seq_one_letter_code
_entity_poly.pdbx_strand_id
1 'polypeptide(L)'
;MNRPGHSVAYLFAATIILLQIGSHSGLAAELNPFFKPIEPSPPPILATIQHQITQGCVSNNQGKRPLADRYDLRHGLTQVRNADLSRTAASVSIADPPYEQARQWLRLLLAHADPRVAYAAHAVLLSHGVRRMAAREETTGIVGDLNNAERLAARTGANTSDLLFWRALVGVQQNPSAESLRLVRDAIRADPWFYNARLLELELLLRHSRRHAPFSGTHCREQAVDILKTAVALFDLDTCPRHAVLLLNWLRAGQRNVSGDPFAQLVRAYVAVLLNNRPAFHEARKRIADTSHSPCRQPILEKMRTLASLFDKQSVAEKP
;
A
#
# COMPACT_ATOMS: atom_id res chain seq x y z
N MET A 1 -1.14 -56.42 54.40
CA MET A 1 -1.20 -57.83 53.97
C MET A 1 -1.91 -57.91 52.63
N ASN A 2 -1.31 -58.67 51.71
CA ASN A 2 -1.85 -59.27 50.48
C ASN A 2 -2.18 -58.39 49.26
N ARG A 3 -1.15 -58.23 48.41
CA ARG A 3 -1.20 -58.45 46.93
C ARG A 3 -1.43 -59.96 46.66
N PRO A 4 -1.92 -60.45 45.49
CA PRO A 4 -1.50 -60.16 44.10
C PRO A 4 -2.70 -59.85 43.18
N GLY A 5 -2.60 -59.41 41.93
CA GLY A 5 -1.58 -59.48 40.91
C GLY A 5 -2.20 -60.14 39.68
N HIS A 6 -2.39 -59.41 38.58
CA HIS A 6 -2.38 -59.96 37.23
C HIS A 6 -1.98 -58.87 36.24
N SER A 7 -0.77 -59.04 35.73
CA SER A 7 -0.29 -58.46 34.48
C SER A 7 -1.07 -59.10 33.32
N VAL A 8 -1.67 -58.27 32.47
CA VAL A 8 -1.80 -58.59 31.04
C VAL A 8 -1.51 -57.30 30.28
N ALA A 9 -0.31 -57.25 29.71
CA ALA A 9 0.07 -56.31 28.66
C ALA A 9 -0.16 -57.03 27.33
N TYR A 10 -0.95 -56.43 26.43
CA TYR A 10 -0.85 -56.46 24.96
C TYR A 10 -1.89 -55.42 24.48
N LEU A 11 -1.48 -54.21 24.11
CA LEU A 11 -1.24 -53.80 22.71
C LEU A 11 -2.34 -54.30 21.77
N PHE A 12 -3.25 -53.42 21.34
CA PHE A 12 -3.40 -52.99 19.95
C PHE A 12 -4.54 -51.97 19.78
N ALA A 13 -4.21 -50.88 19.07
CA ALA A 13 -5.02 -49.98 18.24
C ALA A 13 -6.56 -50.02 18.41
N ALA A 14 -7.18 -48.91 18.80
CA ALA A 14 -7.50 -47.77 17.94
C ALA A 14 -8.45 -48.12 16.77
N THR A 15 -9.43 -47.24 16.60
CA THR A 15 -10.30 -47.01 15.44
C THR A 15 -11.67 -47.66 15.53
N ILE A 16 -12.71 -46.82 15.31
CA ILE A 16 -14.11 -47.04 14.91
C ILE A 16 -15.01 -46.16 15.81
N ILE A 17 -15.83 -45.18 15.36
CA ILE A 17 -16.37 -44.87 14.03
C ILE A 17 -17.13 -43.52 14.08
N LEU A 18 -17.21 -42.83 12.93
CA LEU A 18 -18.22 -41.84 12.48
C LEU A 18 -18.23 -40.40 13.01
N LEU A 19 -17.64 -39.50 12.21
CA LEU A 19 -18.37 -38.54 11.35
C LEU A 19 -17.46 -38.21 10.16
N GLN A 20 -17.73 -38.80 8.97
CA GLN A 20 -18.29 -38.10 7.80
C GLN A 20 -17.32 -37.02 7.26
N ILE A 21 -16.72 -37.04 6.06
CA ILE A 21 -16.99 -37.64 4.74
C ILE A 21 -15.60 -37.65 4.05
N GLY A 22 -15.07 -38.78 3.58
CA GLY A 22 -15.22 -39.19 2.19
C GLY A 22 -13.90 -39.03 1.42
N SER A 23 -13.40 -40.18 0.99
CA SER A 23 -12.07 -40.46 0.49
C SER A 23 -11.98 -40.33 -1.04
N HIS A 24 -10.80 -39.91 -1.52
CA HIS A 24 -10.08 -40.44 -2.68
C HIS A 24 -10.44 -40.04 -4.13
N SER A 25 -9.34 -39.64 -4.80
CA SER A 25 -8.95 -39.86 -6.21
C SER A 25 -9.57 -38.95 -7.27
N GLY A 26 -8.66 -38.36 -8.06
CA GLY A 26 -8.94 -37.33 -9.04
C GLY A 26 -9.61 -37.81 -10.34
N LEU A 27 -9.83 -36.80 -11.20
CA LEU A 27 -10.33 -36.88 -12.59
C LEU A 27 -11.82 -37.20 -12.74
N ALA A 28 -12.63 -36.15 -12.62
CA ALA A 28 -13.74 -35.89 -13.53
C ALA A 28 -13.93 -34.37 -13.62
N ALA A 29 -13.27 -33.76 -14.59
CA ALA A 29 -13.66 -32.44 -15.05
C ALA A 29 -15.00 -32.60 -15.77
N GLU A 30 -16.05 -31.94 -15.29
CA GLU A 30 -17.05 -31.29 -16.15
C GLU A 30 -18.01 -30.41 -15.32
N LEU A 31 -18.09 -29.14 -15.75
CA LEU A 31 -19.21 -28.19 -15.60
C LEU A 31 -19.54 -27.71 -14.17
N ASN A 32 -18.80 -26.70 -13.66
CA ASN A 32 -19.14 -26.06 -12.38
C ASN A 32 -18.96 -24.51 -12.45
N PRO A 33 -19.93 -23.68 -12.01
CA PRO A 33 -19.86 -22.22 -12.08
C PRO A 33 -18.93 -21.60 -11.01
N PHE A 34 -17.98 -22.39 -10.51
CA PHE A 34 -16.96 -22.02 -9.51
C PHE A 34 -15.60 -21.69 -10.11
N PHE A 35 -15.53 -21.32 -11.40
CA PHE A 35 -14.39 -20.51 -11.83
C PHE A 35 -14.47 -19.18 -11.06
N LYS A 36 -13.82 -19.12 -9.88
CA LYS A 36 -13.29 -17.83 -9.47
C LYS A 36 -12.32 -17.44 -10.59
N PRO A 37 -12.47 -16.26 -11.19
CA PRO A 37 -11.49 -15.77 -12.15
C PRO A 37 -10.12 -15.97 -11.52
N ILE A 38 -9.25 -16.70 -12.21
CA ILE A 38 -7.84 -16.73 -11.89
C ILE A 38 -7.39 -15.32 -12.21
N GLU A 39 -7.37 -14.44 -11.22
CA GLU A 39 -6.57 -13.23 -11.32
C GLU A 39 -5.16 -13.71 -11.65
N PRO A 40 -4.59 -13.33 -12.81
CA PRO A 40 -3.24 -13.72 -13.13
C PRO A 40 -2.36 -13.29 -11.95
N SER A 41 -1.68 -14.25 -11.34
CA SER A 41 -0.73 -13.93 -10.28
C SER A 41 0.23 -12.88 -10.83
N PRO A 42 0.41 -11.74 -10.14
CA PRO A 42 1.31 -10.71 -10.64
C PRO A 42 2.69 -11.36 -10.89
N PRO A 43 3.40 -10.93 -11.94
CA PRO A 43 4.67 -11.54 -12.30
C PRO A 43 5.63 -11.55 -11.11
N PRO A 44 6.57 -12.52 -11.03
CA PRO A 44 7.56 -12.56 -9.97
C PRO A 44 8.25 -11.20 -9.84
N ILE A 45 8.44 -10.70 -8.61
CA ILE A 45 8.97 -9.34 -8.34
C ILE A 45 10.17 -8.98 -9.22
N LEU A 46 11.11 -9.90 -9.43
CA LEU A 46 12.29 -9.63 -10.26
C LEU A 46 11.96 -9.45 -11.75
N ALA A 47 10.99 -10.19 -12.27
CA ALA A 47 10.50 -10.03 -13.64
C ALA A 47 9.79 -8.67 -13.79
N THR A 48 9.00 -8.25 -12.80
CA THR A 48 8.39 -6.90 -12.77
C THR A 48 9.45 -5.80 -12.75
N ILE A 49 10.48 -5.93 -11.90
CA ILE A 49 11.56 -4.93 -11.83
C ILE A 49 12.34 -4.88 -13.16
N GLN A 50 12.64 -6.04 -13.76
CA GLN A 50 13.28 -6.12 -15.08
C GLN A 50 12.42 -5.46 -16.17
N HIS A 51 11.11 -5.66 -16.11
CA HIS A 51 10.18 -5.01 -17.02
C HIS A 51 10.21 -3.49 -16.86
N GLN A 52 10.15 -2.97 -15.64
CA GLN A 52 10.23 -1.54 -15.35
C GLN A 52 11.54 -0.91 -15.82
N ILE A 53 12.66 -1.62 -15.62
CA ILE A 53 13.98 -1.24 -16.16
C ILE A 53 13.94 -1.15 -17.69
N THR A 54 13.39 -2.17 -18.35
CA THR A 54 13.41 -2.31 -19.81
C THR A 54 12.44 -1.34 -20.50
N GLN A 55 11.29 -1.09 -19.87
CA GLN A 55 10.29 -0.15 -20.37
C GLN A 55 10.79 1.32 -20.34
N GLY A 56 11.71 1.66 -19.43
CA GLY A 56 12.15 3.04 -19.23
C GLY A 56 11.04 3.95 -18.70
N CYS A 57 11.18 5.27 -18.86
CA CYS A 57 10.15 6.23 -18.46
C CYS A 57 8.99 6.18 -19.45
N VAL A 58 7.96 5.43 -19.07
CA VAL A 58 6.66 5.51 -19.72
C VAL A 58 5.70 6.01 -18.65
N SER A 59 5.51 7.33 -18.57
CA SER A 59 4.22 7.84 -18.10
C SER A 59 3.25 7.26 -19.10
N ASN A 60 2.57 6.16 -18.76
CA ASN A 60 1.79 5.37 -19.71
C ASN A 60 1.18 6.28 -20.79
N ASN A 61 1.44 5.99 -22.07
CA ASN A 61 1.05 6.83 -23.21
C ASN A 61 -0.49 6.98 -23.37
N GLN A 62 -1.26 6.66 -22.32
CA GLN A 62 -2.69 6.92 -22.14
C GLN A 62 -2.97 8.23 -21.38
N GLY A 63 -1.96 9.02 -21.01
CA GLY A 63 -2.16 10.32 -20.37
C GLY A 63 -2.63 10.25 -18.91
N LYS A 64 -2.47 9.11 -18.23
CA LYS A 64 -2.80 8.97 -16.81
C LYS A 64 -1.67 9.61 -16.03
N ARG A 65 -1.84 10.88 -15.62
CA ARG A 65 -0.86 11.60 -14.83
C ARG A 65 -0.89 11.05 -13.39
N PRO A 66 0.22 10.49 -12.89
CA PRO A 66 0.33 9.91 -11.55
C PRO A 66 0.50 10.94 -10.43
N LEU A 67 0.69 12.22 -10.78
CA LEU A 67 1.13 13.25 -9.84
C LEU A 67 0.01 13.91 -9.03
N ALA A 68 -1.25 13.51 -9.22
CA ALA A 68 -2.34 14.03 -8.40
C ALA A 68 -3.54 13.08 -8.45
N ASP A 69 -3.61 12.13 -7.51
CA ASP A 69 -4.88 11.44 -7.18
C ASP A 69 -5.84 12.40 -6.47
N ARG A 70 -6.05 13.59 -7.04
CA ARG A 70 -7.22 14.36 -6.65
C ARG A 70 -8.44 13.59 -7.14
N TYR A 71 -9.48 13.55 -6.33
CA TYR A 71 -10.76 12.92 -6.69
C TYR A 71 -11.29 13.37 -8.06
N ASP A 72 -11.04 14.64 -8.44
CA ASP A 72 -11.42 15.21 -9.72
C ASP A 72 -10.53 14.80 -10.91
N LEU A 73 -9.39 14.16 -10.66
CA LEU A 73 -8.40 13.79 -11.69
C LEU A 73 -8.23 12.28 -11.87
N ARG A 74 -8.89 11.46 -11.04
CA ARG A 74 -8.77 10.00 -11.14
C ARG A 74 -9.60 9.41 -12.28
N HIS A 75 -8.95 8.49 -12.97
CA HIS A 75 -9.47 7.85 -14.17
C HIS A 75 -10.67 6.96 -13.84
N GLY A 76 -11.72 7.00 -14.68
CA GLY A 76 -12.91 6.17 -14.51
C GLY A 76 -13.97 6.71 -13.54
N LEU A 77 -13.71 7.84 -12.84
CA LEU A 77 -14.72 8.51 -12.04
C LEU A 77 -15.51 9.50 -12.91
N THR A 78 -16.83 9.31 -13.00
CA THR A 78 -17.71 10.28 -13.66
C THR A 78 -17.73 11.56 -12.83
N GLN A 79 -17.13 12.62 -13.37
CA GLN A 79 -17.07 13.90 -12.67
C GLN A 79 -18.42 14.61 -12.72
N VAL A 80 -18.84 15.12 -11.57
CA VAL A 80 -20.04 15.94 -11.47
C VAL A 80 -19.76 17.29 -12.13
N ARG A 81 -20.49 17.60 -13.21
CA ARG A 81 -20.36 18.88 -13.91
C ARG A 81 -21.12 19.96 -13.14
N ASN A 82 -20.45 20.61 -12.20
CA ASN A 82 -20.98 21.75 -11.44
C ASN A 82 -19.92 22.85 -11.37
N ALA A 83 -20.21 24.01 -11.96
CA ALA A 83 -19.24 25.11 -12.09
C ALA A 83 -18.82 25.71 -10.74
N ASP A 84 -19.74 25.78 -9.79
CA ASP A 84 -19.47 26.32 -8.45
C ASP A 84 -18.58 25.38 -7.64
N LEU A 85 -18.80 24.06 -7.76
CA LEU A 85 -17.92 23.05 -7.19
C LEU A 85 -16.51 23.15 -7.77
N SER A 86 -16.37 23.20 -9.10
CA SER A 86 -15.05 23.31 -9.75
C SER A 86 -14.32 24.58 -9.33
N ARG A 87 -15.02 25.72 -9.29
CA ARG A 87 -14.44 27.01 -8.86
C ARG A 87 -13.99 26.95 -7.41
N THR A 88 -14.86 26.47 -6.51
CA THR A 88 -14.54 26.40 -5.07
C THR A 88 -13.42 25.42 -4.79
N ALA A 89 -13.41 24.25 -5.46
CA ALA A 89 -12.33 23.27 -5.33
C ALA A 89 -10.98 23.83 -5.81
N ALA A 90 -10.97 24.60 -6.90
CA ALA A 90 -9.78 25.32 -7.35
C ALA A 90 -9.33 26.36 -6.31
N SER A 91 -10.27 27.15 -5.77
CA SER A 91 -9.97 28.13 -4.71
C SER A 91 -9.38 27.49 -3.46
N VAL A 92 -9.95 26.38 -2.97
CA VAL A 92 -9.40 25.64 -1.82
C VAL A 92 -7.99 25.13 -2.11
N SER A 93 -7.76 24.62 -3.33
CA SER A 93 -6.44 24.11 -3.73
C SER A 93 -5.37 25.20 -3.82
N ILE A 94 -5.73 26.38 -4.34
CA ILE A 94 -4.80 27.50 -4.59
C ILE A 94 -4.54 28.28 -3.31
N ALA A 95 -5.61 28.65 -2.59
CA ALA A 95 -5.49 29.49 -1.40
C ALA A 95 -5.06 28.70 -0.16
N ASP A 96 -5.19 27.37 -0.18
CA ASP A 96 -4.82 26.47 0.91
C ASP A 96 -5.29 26.95 2.30
N PRO A 97 -6.60 27.25 2.47
CA PRO A 97 -7.10 27.83 3.71
C PRO A 97 -7.10 26.82 4.87
N PRO A 98 -7.22 27.26 6.13
CA PRO A 98 -7.53 26.37 7.25
C PRO A 98 -8.77 25.50 6.99
N TYR A 99 -8.84 24.32 7.61
CA TYR A 99 -9.90 23.33 7.34
C TYR A 99 -11.32 23.89 7.54
N GLU A 100 -11.57 24.58 8.65
CA GLU A 100 -12.87 25.21 8.93
C GLU A 100 -13.25 26.27 7.88
N GLN A 101 -12.26 27.03 7.38
CA GLN A 101 -12.51 28.01 6.32
C GLN A 101 -12.83 27.34 4.98
N ALA A 102 -12.12 26.25 4.62
CA ALA A 102 -12.46 25.44 3.44
C ALA A 102 -13.89 24.88 3.55
N ARG A 103 -14.27 24.39 4.73
CA ARG A 103 -15.62 23.89 5.02
C ARG A 103 -16.67 24.98 4.84
N GLN A 104 -16.39 26.20 5.32
CA GLN A 104 -17.28 27.35 5.13
C GLN A 104 -17.43 27.74 3.66
N TRP A 105 -16.35 27.71 2.88
CA TRP A 105 -16.42 27.97 1.43
C TRP A 105 -17.27 26.94 0.70
N LEU A 106 -17.22 25.67 1.12
CA LEU A 106 -17.99 24.57 0.55
C LEU A 106 -19.40 24.42 1.14
N ARG A 107 -19.80 25.23 2.13
CA ARG A 107 -21.02 25.02 2.94
C ARG A 107 -22.28 24.75 2.11
N LEU A 108 -22.54 25.55 1.07
CA LEU A 108 -23.71 25.39 0.22
C LEU A 108 -23.65 24.12 -0.64
N LEU A 109 -22.45 23.71 -1.05
CA LEU A 109 -22.21 22.52 -1.85
C LEU A 109 -22.30 21.24 -1.01
N LEU A 110 -21.84 21.27 0.24
CA LEU A 110 -21.96 20.15 1.19
C LEU A 110 -23.44 19.82 1.51
N ALA A 111 -24.31 20.82 1.51
CA ALA A 111 -25.75 20.68 1.74
C ALA A 111 -26.58 20.65 0.44
N HIS A 112 -25.93 20.43 -0.72
CA HIS A 112 -26.60 20.48 -2.01
C HIS A 112 -27.66 19.37 -2.14
N ALA A 113 -28.78 19.67 -2.80
CA ALA A 113 -29.90 18.73 -2.93
C ALA A 113 -29.54 17.48 -3.77
N ASP A 114 -28.73 17.65 -4.81
CA ASP A 114 -28.13 16.52 -5.54
C ASP A 114 -27.04 15.84 -4.67
N PRO A 115 -27.23 14.57 -4.25
CA PRO A 115 -26.29 13.86 -3.40
C PRO A 115 -24.93 13.64 -4.07
N ARG A 116 -24.85 13.67 -5.41
CA ARG A 116 -23.57 13.56 -6.13
C ARG A 116 -22.73 14.81 -5.98
N VAL A 117 -23.34 15.99 -6.06
CA VAL A 117 -22.67 17.28 -5.82
C VAL A 117 -22.21 17.35 -4.36
N ALA A 118 -23.08 16.99 -3.41
CA ALA A 118 -22.73 16.97 -1.99
C ALA A 118 -21.56 16.03 -1.68
N TYR A 119 -21.58 14.81 -2.26
CA TYR A 119 -20.47 13.87 -2.12
C TYR A 119 -19.16 14.42 -2.69
N ALA A 120 -19.18 15.01 -3.89
CA ALA A 120 -17.99 15.57 -4.51
C ALA A 120 -17.43 16.77 -3.70
N ALA A 121 -18.30 17.59 -3.10
CA ALA A 121 -17.88 18.65 -2.19
C ALA A 121 -17.21 18.08 -0.93
N HIS A 122 -17.77 17.01 -0.35
CA HIS A 122 -17.13 16.28 0.75
C HIS A 122 -15.78 15.68 0.33
N ALA A 123 -15.66 15.16 -0.89
CA ALA A 123 -14.39 14.61 -1.38
C ALA A 123 -13.28 15.66 -1.49
N VAL A 124 -13.62 16.87 -1.95
CA VAL A 124 -12.69 18.02 -1.97
C VAL A 124 -12.30 18.40 -0.54
N LEU A 125 -13.28 18.53 0.36
CA LEU A 125 -13.04 18.90 1.75
C LEU A 125 -12.15 17.87 2.47
N LEU A 126 -12.44 16.58 2.33
CA LEU A 126 -11.68 15.50 2.98
C LEU A 126 -10.27 15.39 2.43
N SER A 127 -10.08 15.51 1.11
CA SER A 127 -8.74 15.52 0.49
C SER A 127 -7.90 16.71 0.99
N HIS A 128 -8.53 17.87 1.20
CA HIS A 128 -7.87 19.02 1.82
C HIS A 128 -7.58 18.77 3.30
N GLY A 129 -8.57 18.28 4.06
CA GLY A 129 -8.47 18.01 5.48
C GLY A 129 -7.36 17.03 5.82
N VAL A 130 -7.24 15.92 5.11
CA VAL A 130 -6.17 14.95 5.38
C VAL A 130 -4.77 15.52 5.12
N ARG A 131 -4.63 16.48 4.19
CA ARG A 131 -3.36 17.20 3.97
C ARG A 131 -3.04 18.14 5.14
N ARG A 132 -4.04 18.85 5.67
CA ARG A 132 -3.87 19.69 6.88
C ARG A 132 -3.56 18.84 8.11
N MET A 133 -4.17 17.66 8.25
CA MET A 133 -3.82 16.69 9.30
C MET A 133 -2.36 16.26 9.20
N ALA A 134 -1.86 15.98 7.99
CA ALA A 134 -0.45 15.63 7.79
C ALA A 134 0.50 16.77 8.19
N ALA A 135 0.07 18.03 8.05
CA ALA A 135 0.76 19.22 8.52
C ALA A 135 0.59 19.49 10.04
N ARG A 136 -0.11 18.60 10.77
CA ARG A 136 -0.42 18.71 12.22
C ARG A 136 -1.28 19.92 12.57
N GLU A 137 -2.15 20.32 11.67
CA GLU A 137 -3.05 21.44 11.87
C GLU A 137 -4.42 21.00 12.39
N GLU A 138 -5.21 21.97 12.86
CA GLU A 138 -6.56 21.72 13.34
C GLU A 138 -7.51 21.31 12.21
N THR A 139 -8.15 20.16 12.38
CA THR A 139 -9.15 19.60 11.46
C THR A 139 -10.38 19.11 12.23
N THR A 140 -10.84 19.92 13.17
CA THR A 140 -12.06 19.64 13.95
C THR A 140 -13.23 19.32 13.01
N GLY A 141 -14.06 18.34 13.38
CA GLY A 141 -15.21 17.93 12.56
C GLY A 141 -14.93 17.01 11.36
N ILE A 142 -13.66 16.72 11.02
CA ILE A 142 -13.33 15.86 9.86
C ILE A 142 -13.96 14.45 9.93
N VAL A 143 -14.09 13.88 11.14
CA VAL A 143 -14.77 12.59 11.35
C VAL A 143 -16.25 12.68 10.98
N GLY A 144 -16.91 13.80 11.31
CA GLY A 144 -18.30 14.06 10.94
C GLY A 144 -18.47 14.20 9.43
N ASP A 145 -17.56 14.92 8.77
CA ASP A 145 -17.58 15.08 7.31
C ASP A 145 -17.30 13.74 6.59
N LEU A 146 -16.44 12.88 7.14
CA LEU A 146 -16.20 11.54 6.63
C LEU A 146 -17.44 10.65 6.74
N ASN A 147 -18.11 10.64 7.90
CA ASN A 147 -19.35 9.88 8.09
C ASN A 147 -20.47 10.36 7.14
N ASN A 148 -20.51 11.66 6.83
CA ASN A 148 -21.45 12.21 5.84
C ASN A 148 -21.10 11.72 4.42
N ALA A 149 -19.82 11.76 4.04
CA ALA A 149 -19.36 11.30 2.74
C ALA A 149 -19.68 9.80 2.53
N GLU A 150 -19.53 8.96 3.55
CA GLU A 150 -19.88 7.53 3.47
C GLU A 150 -21.38 7.31 3.24
N ARG A 151 -22.24 8.03 3.96
CA ARG A 151 -23.69 7.95 3.75
C ARG A 151 -24.08 8.39 2.34
N LEU A 152 -23.41 9.40 1.79
CA LEU A 152 -23.66 9.88 0.43
C LEU A 152 -23.12 8.91 -0.63
N ALA A 153 -21.95 8.31 -0.43
CA ALA A 153 -21.40 7.32 -1.34
C ALA A 153 -22.31 6.09 -1.47
N ALA A 154 -22.85 5.59 -0.36
CA ALA A 154 -23.80 4.47 -0.36
C ALA A 154 -25.05 4.77 -1.19
N ARG A 155 -25.52 6.03 -1.19
CA ARG A 155 -26.70 6.48 -1.97
C ARG A 155 -26.40 6.72 -3.45
N THR A 156 -25.16 7.07 -3.78
CA THR A 156 -24.76 7.47 -5.13
C THR A 156 -24.03 6.37 -5.90
N GLY A 157 -23.66 5.27 -5.24
CA GLY A 157 -22.85 4.20 -5.82
C GLY A 157 -21.42 4.64 -6.10
N ALA A 158 -20.89 5.61 -5.33
CA ALA A 158 -19.54 6.12 -5.54
C ALA A 158 -18.48 5.06 -5.19
N ASN A 159 -17.30 5.16 -5.84
CA ASN A 159 -16.16 4.29 -5.55
C ASN A 159 -15.75 4.45 -4.07
N THR A 160 -15.63 3.33 -3.36
CA THR A 160 -15.32 3.30 -1.93
C THR A 160 -13.84 3.48 -1.61
N SER A 161 -12.95 3.39 -2.61
CA SER A 161 -11.49 3.49 -2.43
C SER A 161 -11.09 4.76 -1.67
N ASP A 162 -11.70 5.90 -1.97
CA ASP A 162 -11.46 7.15 -1.27
C ASP A 162 -11.87 7.16 0.18
N LEU A 163 -13.06 6.64 0.45
CA LEU A 163 -13.59 6.59 1.80
C LEU A 163 -12.70 5.72 2.67
N LEU A 164 -12.31 4.56 2.14
CA LEU A 164 -11.36 3.66 2.78
C LEU A 164 -10.00 4.34 3.03
N PHE A 165 -9.50 5.09 2.04
CA PHE A 165 -8.25 5.83 2.15
C PHE A 165 -8.31 6.98 3.19
N TRP A 166 -9.34 7.84 3.16
CA TRP A 166 -9.51 8.90 4.15
C TRP A 166 -9.74 8.33 5.55
N ARG A 167 -10.53 7.26 5.69
CA ARG A 167 -10.75 6.56 6.95
C ARG A 167 -9.44 6.01 7.50
N ALA A 168 -8.60 5.43 6.64
CA ALA A 168 -7.27 5.00 7.04
C ALA A 168 -6.42 6.18 7.52
N LEU A 169 -6.34 7.29 6.78
CA LEU A 169 -5.55 8.47 7.15
C LEU A 169 -5.98 9.08 8.48
N VAL A 170 -7.29 9.22 8.70
CA VAL A 170 -7.84 9.68 9.98
C VAL A 170 -7.44 8.74 11.11
N GLY A 171 -7.55 7.42 10.89
CA GLY A 171 -7.11 6.42 11.86
C GLY A 171 -5.61 6.48 12.17
N VAL A 172 -4.76 6.68 11.15
CA VAL A 172 -3.29 6.75 11.31
C VAL A 172 -2.87 7.93 12.18
N GLN A 173 -3.55 9.07 12.09
CA GLN A 173 -3.23 10.25 12.90
C GLN A 173 -3.62 10.08 14.36
N GLN A 174 -4.68 9.32 14.63
CA GLN A 174 -5.11 9.01 16.00
C GLN A 174 -4.24 7.90 16.62
N ASN A 175 -4.09 6.78 15.92
CA ASN A 175 -3.23 5.67 16.30
C ASN A 175 -2.97 4.76 15.09
N PRO A 176 -1.74 4.72 14.52
CA PRO A 176 -1.44 3.80 13.43
C PRO A 176 -1.65 2.35 13.88
N SER A 177 -2.58 1.66 13.24
CA SER A 177 -3.02 0.32 13.64
C SER A 177 -3.04 -0.65 12.45
N ALA A 178 -3.18 -1.95 12.75
CA ALA A 178 -3.41 -2.98 11.73
C ALA A 178 -4.67 -2.69 10.90
N GLU A 179 -5.66 -2.05 11.52
CA GLU A 179 -6.89 -1.63 10.86
C GLU A 179 -6.64 -0.56 9.80
N SER A 180 -5.75 0.41 10.05
CA SER A 180 -5.39 1.40 9.04
C SER A 180 -4.73 0.75 7.81
N LEU A 181 -3.82 -0.21 8.03
CA LEU A 181 -3.19 -0.95 6.92
C LEU A 181 -4.22 -1.79 6.15
N ARG A 182 -5.18 -2.42 6.85
CA ARG A 182 -6.27 -3.17 6.24
C ARG A 182 -7.13 -2.27 5.34
N LEU A 183 -7.56 -1.11 5.84
CA LEU A 183 -8.34 -0.13 5.07
C LEU A 183 -7.61 0.37 3.83
N VAL A 184 -6.31 0.63 3.92
CA VAL A 184 -5.49 1.02 2.75
C VAL A 184 -5.44 -0.10 1.71
N ARG A 185 -5.23 -1.34 2.15
CA ARG A 185 -5.25 -2.51 1.25
C ARG A 185 -6.63 -2.71 0.61
N ASP A 186 -7.70 -2.43 1.33
CA ASP A 186 -9.06 -2.45 0.78
C ASP A 186 -9.26 -1.35 -0.27
N ALA A 187 -8.76 -0.14 -0.01
CA ALA A 187 -8.81 0.96 -0.96
C ALA A 187 -8.08 0.62 -2.26
N ILE A 188 -6.90 0.02 -2.15
CA ILE A 188 -6.09 -0.49 -3.25
C ILE A 188 -6.81 -1.59 -4.03
N ARG A 189 -7.52 -2.50 -3.36
CA ARG A 189 -8.28 -3.55 -4.05
C ARG A 189 -9.45 -2.96 -4.85
N ALA A 190 -10.08 -1.93 -4.31
CA ALA A 190 -11.14 -1.19 -4.99
C ALA A 190 -10.60 -0.34 -6.16
N ASP A 191 -9.37 0.18 -6.06
CA ASP A 191 -8.68 0.90 -7.12
C ASP A 191 -7.18 0.58 -7.13
N PRO A 192 -6.73 -0.39 -7.96
CA PRO A 192 -5.33 -0.80 -8.02
C PRO A 192 -4.36 0.30 -8.46
N TRP A 193 -4.86 1.36 -9.11
CA TRP A 193 -4.08 2.47 -9.63
C TRP A 193 -3.95 3.64 -8.64
N PHE A 194 -4.49 3.49 -7.42
CA PHE A 194 -4.51 4.54 -6.41
C PHE A 194 -3.12 4.75 -5.78
N TYR A 195 -2.33 5.65 -6.37
CA TYR A 195 -0.94 5.93 -5.99
C TYR A 195 -0.81 6.38 -4.53
N ASN A 196 -1.65 7.31 -4.08
CA ASN A 196 -1.62 7.80 -2.69
C ASN A 196 -1.90 6.70 -1.67
N ALA A 197 -2.79 5.75 -1.99
CA ALA A 197 -3.05 4.59 -1.12
C ALA A 197 -1.83 3.66 -1.09
N ARG A 198 -1.17 3.41 -2.22
CA ARG A 198 0.08 2.62 -2.28
C ARG A 198 1.22 3.28 -1.51
N LEU A 199 1.35 4.60 -1.60
CA LEU A 199 2.35 5.35 -0.84
C LEU A 199 2.09 5.24 0.68
N LEU A 200 0.81 5.35 1.09
CA LEU A 200 0.43 5.18 2.49
C LEU A 200 0.64 3.73 2.97
N GLU A 201 0.40 2.71 2.14
CA GLU A 201 0.71 1.32 2.46
C GLU A 201 2.20 1.17 2.80
N LEU A 202 3.07 1.69 1.93
CA LEU A 202 4.52 1.66 2.14
C LEU A 202 4.91 2.39 3.43
N GLU A 203 4.29 3.53 3.70
CA GLU A 203 4.52 4.29 4.92
C GLU A 203 4.15 3.51 6.18
N LEU A 204 2.99 2.85 6.19
CA LEU A 204 2.51 2.09 7.32
C LEU A 204 3.38 0.86 7.59
N LEU A 205 3.81 0.17 6.53
CA LEU A 205 4.75 -0.96 6.64
C LEU A 205 6.10 -0.51 7.22
N LEU A 206 6.65 0.62 6.76
CA LEU A 206 7.91 1.18 7.29
C LEU A 206 7.75 1.69 8.74
N ARG A 207 6.60 2.28 9.08
CA ARG A 207 6.30 2.68 10.48
C ARG A 207 6.19 1.46 11.39
N HIS A 208 5.55 0.39 10.92
CA HIS A 208 5.40 -0.85 11.68
C HIS A 208 6.75 -1.51 11.95
N SER A 209 7.63 -1.60 10.94
CA SER A 209 8.95 -2.22 11.08
C SER A 209 9.88 -1.50 12.07
N ARG A 210 9.61 -0.22 12.37
CA ARG A 210 10.36 0.55 13.38
C ARG A 210 9.85 0.35 14.80
N ARG A 211 8.60 -0.09 15.00
CA ARG A 211 8.09 -0.38 16.35
C ARG A 211 8.82 -1.62 16.83
N HIS A 212 9.56 -1.50 17.94
CA HIS A 212 10.55 -2.47 18.44
C HIS A 212 9.90 -3.75 18.98
N ALA A 213 9.14 -4.47 18.14
CA ALA A 213 8.75 -5.82 18.47
C ALA A 213 9.97 -6.74 18.29
N PRO A 214 10.15 -7.76 19.15
CA PRO A 214 11.13 -8.81 18.89
C PRO A 214 10.69 -9.58 17.64
N PHE A 215 11.20 -9.17 16.49
CA PHE A 215 10.88 -9.81 15.23
C PHE A 215 11.61 -11.15 15.12
N SER A 216 10.88 -12.21 14.80
CA SER A 216 11.48 -13.47 14.37
C SER A 216 12.13 -13.30 13.00
N GLY A 217 13.10 -14.15 12.67
CA GLY A 217 13.73 -14.15 11.34
C GLY A 217 12.71 -14.33 10.20
N THR A 218 11.64 -15.09 10.43
CA THR A 218 10.51 -15.27 9.50
C THR A 218 9.76 -13.96 9.28
N HIS A 219 9.40 -13.25 10.36
CA HIS A 219 8.70 -11.98 10.25
C HIS A 219 9.53 -10.92 9.51
N CYS A 220 10.85 -10.85 9.78
CA CYS A 220 11.74 -9.96 9.02
C CYS A 220 11.76 -10.28 7.51
N ARG A 221 11.70 -11.56 7.12
CA ARG A 221 11.64 -11.96 5.71
C ARG A 221 10.32 -11.57 5.05
N GLU A 222 9.20 -11.84 5.72
CA GLU A 222 7.86 -11.49 5.24
C GLU A 222 7.72 -9.97 5.08
N GLN A 223 8.11 -9.21 6.10
CA GLN A 223 8.09 -7.75 6.07
C GLN A 223 8.98 -7.19 4.94
N ALA A 224 10.16 -7.76 4.71
CA ALA A 224 11.04 -7.33 3.61
C ALA A 224 10.42 -7.61 2.24
N VAL A 225 9.72 -8.74 2.09
CA VAL A 225 8.97 -9.07 0.87
C VAL A 225 7.82 -8.09 0.67
N ASP A 226 7.01 -7.85 1.70
CA ASP A 226 5.86 -6.94 1.63
C ASP A 226 6.29 -5.52 1.26
N ILE A 227 7.32 -4.98 1.92
CA ILE A 227 7.86 -3.65 1.61
C ILE A 227 8.39 -3.58 0.18
N LEU A 228 9.11 -4.59 -0.29
CA LEU A 228 9.62 -4.61 -1.65
C LEU A 228 8.48 -4.75 -2.68
N LYS A 229 7.47 -5.59 -2.42
CA LYS A 229 6.27 -5.70 -3.27
C LYS A 229 5.55 -4.37 -3.40
N THR A 230 5.30 -3.69 -2.27
CA THR A 230 4.62 -2.39 -2.28
C THR A 230 5.46 -1.33 -2.99
N ALA A 231 6.78 -1.28 -2.78
CA ALA A 231 7.65 -0.37 -3.50
C ALA A 231 7.63 -0.66 -5.01
N VAL A 232 7.71 -1.92 -5.44
CA VAL A 232 7.67 -2.29 -6.86
C VAL A 232 6.34 -1.94 -7.48
N ALA A 233 5.22 -2.23 -6.81
CA ALA A 233 3.89 -1.87 -7.25
C ALA A 233 3.72 -0.35 -7.38
N LEU A 234 4.25 0.44 -6.45
CA LEU A 234 4.20 1.90 -6.50
C LEU A 234 4.91 2.46 -7.74
N PHE A 235 6.06 1.89 -8.11
CA PHE A 235 6.78 2.28 -9.33
C PHE A 235 6.14 1.77 -10.61
N ASP A 236 5.34 0.69 -10.54
CA ASP A 236 4.61 0.18 -11.70
C ASP A 236 3.50 1.12 -12.13
N LEU A 237 2.95 1.88 -11.18
CA LEU A 237 2.00 2.95 -11.48
C LEU A 237 2.64 4.09 -12.29
N ASP A 238 3.97 4.24 -12.22
CA ASP A 238 4.67 5.39 -12.75
C ASP A 238 6.21 5.21 -12.80
N THR A 239 6.69 4.62 -13.89
CA THR A 239 8.08 4.17 -14.06
C THR A 239 9.08 5.27 -14.42
N CYS A 240 8.75 6.55 -14.23
CA CYS A 240 9.67 7.63 -14.57
C CYS A 240 10.71 7.91 -13.46
N PRO A 241 12.02 8.08 -13.80
CA PRO A 241 13.08 8.38 -12.84
C PRO A 241 12.81 9.57 -11.92
N ARG A 242 12.02 10.56 -12.37
CA ARG A 242 11.58 11.70 -11.55
C ARG A 242 10.78 11.28 -10.30
N HIS A 243 9.99 10.21 -10.39
CA HIS A 243 9.20 9.72 -9.25
C HIS A 243 10.04 8.88 -8.30
N ALA A 244 11.11 8.27 -8.81
CA ALA A 244 12.15 7.69 -7.97
C ALA A 244 12.77 8.73 -7.04
N VAL A 245 13.07 9.92 -7.59
CA VAL A 245 13.57 11.06 -6.81
C VAL A 245 12.52 11.58 -5.82
N LEU A 246 11.23 11.62 -6.19
CA LEU A 246 10.15 12.00 -5.27
C LEU A 246 10.00 11.01 -4.11
N LEU A 247 10.07 9.70 -4.36
CA LEU A 247 10.05 8.70 -3.29
C LEU A 247 11.28 8.82 -2.38
N LEU A 248 12.47 9.05 -2.94
CA LEU A 248 13.68 9.30 -2.16
C LEU A 248 13.56 10.56 -1.31
N ASN A 249 13.00 11.63 -1.86
CA ASN A 249 12.74 12.89 -1.14
C ASN A 249 11.68 12.71 -0.06
N TRP A 250 10.62 11.95 -0.33
CA TRP A 250 9.59 11.59 0.66
C TRP A 250 10.20 10.77 1.81
N LEU A 251 11.01 9.75 1.49
CA LEU A 251 11.75 8.98 2.49
C LEU A 251 12.63 9.89 3.37
N ARG A 252 13.33 10.86 2.75
CA ARG A 252 14.19 11.83 3.45
C ARG A 252 13.40 12.81 4.33
N ALA A 253 12.33 13.40 3.79
CA ALA A 253 11.55 14.44 4.45
C ALA A 253 10.73 13.91 5.63
N GLY A 254 10.24 12.67 5.54
CA GLY A 254 9.32 12.10 6.53
C GLY A 254 9.97 11.56 7.81
N GLN A 255 11.31 11.46 7.91
CA GLN A 255 11.90 10.52 8.87
C GLN A 255 13.25 10.96 9.47
N ARG A 256 13.29 11.14 10.79
CA ARG A 256 14.50 11.52 11.55
C ARG A 256 15.59 10.44 11.65
N ASN A 257 15.38 9.21 11.17
CA ASN A 257 16.34 8.09 11.33
C ASN A 257 16.42 7.12 10.12
N VAL A 258 16.10 7.58 8.90
CA VAL A 258 16.13 6.72 7.68
C VAL A 258 17.46 5.98 7.53
N SER A 259 18.55 6.65 7.89
CA SER A 259 19.92 6.14 7.74
C SER A 259 20.18 4.84 8.52
N GLY A 260 19.42 4.56 9.59
CA GLY A 260 19.55 3.36 10.41
C GLY A 260 18.40 2.35 10.27
N ASP A 261 17.36 2.64 9.48
CA ASP A 261 16.24 1.73 9.25
C ASP A 261 16.57 0.78 8.08
N PRO A 262 16.80 -0.52 8.33
CA PRO A 262 17.25 -1.43 7.29
C PRO A 262 16.17 -1.67 6.22
N PHE A 263 14.88 -1.53 6.56
CA PHE A 263 13.81 -1.65 5.57
C PHE A 263 13.73 -0.41 4.67
N ALA A 264 14.00 0.78 5.20
CA ALA A 264 14.12 1.98 4.38
C ALA A 264 15.35 1.91 3.45
N GLN A 265 16.46 1.32 3.91
CA GLN A 265 17.62 1.06 3.06
C GLN A 265 17.32 0.02 1.96
N LEU A 266 16.47 -0.98 2.22
CA LEU A 266 15.99 -1.90 1.18
C LEU A 266 15.23 -1.17 0.07
N VAL A 267 14.37 -0.21 0.41
CA VAL A 267 13.68 0.63 -0.58
C VAL A 267 14.70 1.48 -1.36
N ARG A 268 15.67 2.11 -0.69
CA ARG A 268 16.74 2.87 -1.37
C ARG A 268 17.57 2.02 -2.33
N ALA A 269 17.88 0.79 -1.93
CA ALA A 269 18.59 -0.15 -2.78
C ALA A 269 17.79 -0.52 -4.03
N TYR A 270 16.49 -0.78 -3.86
CA TYR A 270 15.60 -1.00 -4.99
C TYR A 270 15.57 0.20 -5.95
N VAL A 271 15.42 1.42 -5.43
CA VAL A 271 15.48 2.65 -6.24
C VAL A 271 16.83 2.79 -6.96
N ALA A 272 17.94 2.47 -6.28
CA ALA A 272 19.26 2.51 -6.88
C ALA A 272 19.41 1.53 -8.05
N VAL A 273 18.77 0.34 -7.98
CA VAL A 273 18.69 -0.60 -9.10
C VAL A 273 17.91 -0.02 -10.27
N LEU A 274 16.73 0.57 -10.01
CA LEU A 274 15.93 1.21 -11.07
C LEU A 274 16.69 2.33 -11.80
N LEU A 275 17.49 3.10 -11.06
CA LEU A 275 18.26 4.23 -11.58
C LEU A 275 19.63 3.83 -12.14
N ASN A 276 19.94 2.54 -12.22
CA ASN A 276 21.26 2.01 -12.56
C ASN A 276 22.41 2.68 -11.76
N ASN A 277 22.18 2.98 -10.48
CA ASN A 277 23.12 3.70 -9.61
C ASN A 277 23.84 2.73 -8.64
N ARG A 278 24.89 2.08 -9.13
CA ARG A 278 25.69 1.12 -8.34
C ARG A 278 26.29 1.74 -7.05
N PRO A 279 26.86 2.96 -7.07
CA PRO A 279 27.37 3.58 -5.84
C PRO A 279 26.31 3.74 -4.74
N ALA A 280 25.11 4.23 -5.09
CA ALA A 280 24.01 4.39 -4.13
C ALA A 280 23.52 3.05 -3.58
N PHE A 281 23.50 2.01 -4.42
CA PHE A 281 23.17 0.65 -3.98
C PHE A 281 24.17 0.12 -2.95
N HIS A 282 25.48 0.28 -3.22
CA HIS A 282 26.53 -0.15 -2.31
C HIS A 282 26.49 0.62 -0.99
N GLU A 283 26.21 1.92 -1.03
CA GLU A 283 26.05 2.73 0.18
C GLU A 283 24.88 2.22 1.05
N ALA A 284 23.71 1.97 0.46
CA ALA A 284 22.56 1.41 1.18
C ALA A 284 22.88 0.05 1.81
N ARG A 285 23.60 -0.82 1.07
CA ARG A 285 24.04 -2.13 1.55
C ARG A 285 24.98 -2.01 2.74
N LYS A 286 25.96 -1.11 2.64
CA LYS A 286 26.95 -0.86 3.69
C LYS A 286 26.27 -0.38 4.97
N ARG A 287 25.33 0.56 4.87
CA ARG A 287 24.56 1.06 6.03
C ARG A 287 23.84 -0.07 6.78
N ILE A 288 23.25 -1.04 6.07
CA ILE A 288 22.61 -2.21 6.69
C ILE A 288 23.66 -3.14 7.34
N ALA A 289 24.78 -3.40 6.66
CA ALA A 289 25.85 -4.25 7.19
C ALA A 289 26.43 -3.69 8.50
N ASP A 290 26.63 -2.37 8.54
CA ASP A 290 27.17 -1.62 9.67
C ASP A 290 26.15 -1.48 10.83
N THR A 291 24.88 -1.84 10.62
CA THR A 291 23.85 -1.86 11.68
C THR A 291 24.03 -3.09 12.56
N SER A 292 24.86 -2.98 13.59
CA SER A 292 25.38 -4.09 14.42
C SER A 292 24.33 -4.89 15.21
N HIS A 293 23.12 -4.37 15.42
CA HIS A 293 22.12 -4.96 16.34
C HIS A 293 20.72 -5.19 15.76
N SER A 294 20.50 -5.06 14.45
CA SER A 294 19.17 -5.30 13.88
C SER A 294 18.91 -6.80 13.64
N PRO A 295 17.84 -7.39 14.22
CA PRO A 295 17.47 -8.79 13.96
C PRO A 295 17.08 -9.04 12.49
N CYS A 296 16.67 -8.00 11.77
CA CYS A 296 16.29 -8.10 10.36
C CYS A 296 17.46 -7.90 9.37
N ARG A 297 18.69 -7.68 9.85
CA ARG A 297 19.87 -7.43 9.00
C ARG A 297 20.09 -8.52 7.95
N GLN A 298 20.16 -9.79 8.37
CA GLN A 298 20.49 -10.89 7.46
C GLN A 298 19.41 -11.14 6.39
N PRO A 299 18.11 -11.23 6.76
CA PRO A 299 17.02 -11.30 5.78
C PRO A 299 17.05 -10.18 4.73
N ILE A 300 17.35 -8.95 5.15
CA ILE A 300 17.38 -7.80 4.24
C ILE A 300 18.60 -7.86 3.32
N LEU A 301 19.79 -8.19 3.84
CA LEU A 301 20.99 -8.36 3.01
C LEU A 301 20.81 -9.48 1.96
N GLU A 302 20.11 -10.55 2.30
CA GLU A 302 19.76 -11.62 1.35
C GLU A 302 18.87 -11.10 0.20
N LYS A 303 17.86 -10.29 0.52
CA LYS A 303 17.05 -9.62 -0.51
C LYS A 303 17.86 -8.64 -1.36
N MET A 304 18.79 -7.90 -0.75
CA MET A 304 19.69 -7.03 -1.51
C MET A 304 20.60 -7.82 -2.46
N ARG A 305 21.12 -8.99 -2.08
CA ARG A 305 21.88 -9.85 -3.02
C ARG A 305 21.05 -10.21 -4.25
N THR A 306 19.77 -10.51 -4.04
CA THR A 306 18.83 -10.79 -5.13
C THR A 306 18.68 -9.58 -6.06
N LEU A 307 18.51 -8.37 -5.50
CA LEU A 307 18.44 -7.12 -6.26
C LEU A 307 19.75 -6.81 -7.00
N ALA A 308 20.91 -7.08 -6.39
CA ALA A 308 22.22 -6.83 -7.00
C ALA A 308 22.40 -7.58 -8.34
N SER A 309 21.85 -8.80 -8.46
CA SER A 309 21.90 -9.59 -9.70
C SER A 309 21.25 -8.92 -10.91
N LEU A 310 20.44 -7.87 -10.69
CA LEU A 310 19.80 -7.10 -11.76
C LEU A 310 20.78 -6.12 -12.45
N PHE A 311 21.83 -5.67 -11.76
CA PHE A 311 22.89 -4.86 -12.38
C PHE A 311 23.75 -5.68 -13.35
N ASP A 312 23.97 -6.96 -13.05
CA ASP A 312 24.85 -7.85 -13.83
C ASP A 312 24.19 -8.27 -15.15
N LYS A 313 22.86 -8.30 -15.20
CA LYS A 313 22.09 -8.61 -16.42
C LYS A 313 21.94 -7.41 -17.36
N GLN A 314 21.97 -6.18 -16.85
CA GLN A 314 21.95 -4.97 -17.68
C GLN A 314 23.25 -4.80 -18.50
N SER A 315 24.41 -5.16 -17.94
CA SER A 315 25.70 -5.08 -18.65
C SER A 315 25.85 -6.03 -19.84
N VAL A 316 24.95 -7.00 -20.00
CA VAL A 316 24.95 -7.94 -21.13
C VAL A 316 24.07 -7.45 -22.29
N ALA A 317 23.12 -6.55 -22.02
CA ALA A 317 22.20 -6.00 -23.03
C ALA A 317 22.75 -4.78 -23.79
N GLU A 318 23.90 -4.22 -23.38
CA GLU A 318 24.55 -3.04 -23.99
C GLU A 318 25.73 -3.39 -24.93
N LYS A 319 25.81 -4.62 -25.45
CA LYS A 319 26.71 -4.91 -26.58
C LYS A 319 25.92 -5.01 -27.88
N PRO A 320 26.04 -4.04 -28.81
CA PRO A 320 25.60 -4.23 -30.19
C PRO A 320 26.42 -5.33 -30.89
#